data_AF-A0A961IGY6-F1
#
_entry.id   AF-A0A961IGY6-F1
#
_cell.length_a   1.000
_cell.length_b   1.000
_cell.length_c   1.000
_cell.angle_alpha   90.00
_cell.angle_beta   90.00
_cell.angle_gamma   90.00
#
_symmetry.space_group_name_H-M   'P 1'
#
loop_
_entity.id
_entity.type
_entity.pdbx_description
1 polymer ?
#
loop_
_entity_poly.entity_id
_entity_poly.type
_entity_poly.pdbx_seq_one_letter_code
_entity_poly.pdbx_strand_id
1 'polypeptide(L)'
;QAIQDYRRGVVAGSATFGKATSQIVLPLQRSRAEVTQYVKLTTHMYFGLDGRTHQGRGVRPDFTLGDSDGLSEREERLLNYLEPHSVERNVSYDPWPLVALDDARNASRDRQARSVGFETVGDLTSELKDRMEDLDEVDLELHAFFDTLHPLQVLAEKYRTAAYRSQEVYRVRNHAHEQRIESMDDHRRELNTERRSVIAEDIYIQESYFILNDCMAL
;
A
#
# COMPACT_ATOMS: atom_id res chain seq x y z
N GLN A 1 5.50 -10.71 -2.40
CA GLN A 1 5.60 -12.03 -3.04
C GLN A 1 6.59 -12.97 -2.38
N ALA A 2 7.92 -12.78 -2.47
CA ALA A 2 8.88 -13.81 -2.04
C ALA A 2 8.66 -14.30 -0.59
N ILE A 3 8.30 -13.39 0.33
CA ILE A 3 7.92 -13.76 1.71
C ILE A 3 6.76 -14.77 1.76
N GLN A 4 5.74 -14.61 0.91
CA GLN A 4 4.60 -15.53 0.79
C GLN A 4 4.99 -16.84 0.09
N ASP A 5 5.77 -16.76 -1.01
CA ASP A 5 6.22 -17.95 -1.75
C ASP A 5 7.00 -18.91 -0.83
N TYR A 6 7.93 -18.35 -0.04
CA TYR A 6 8.71 -19.10 0.94
C TYR A 6 7.96 -19.39 2.25
N ARG A 7 6.72 -18.90 2.40
CA ARG A 7 5.92 -18.99 3.63
C ARG A 7 6.68 -18.48 4.86
N ARG A 8 7.47 -17.43 4.68
CA ARG A 8 8.32 -16.84 5.72
C ARG A 8 7.61 -15.77 6.54
N GLY A 9 6.44 -15.34 6.09
CA GLY A 9 5.59 -14.37 6.76
C GLY A 9 4.27 -14.22 6.02
N VAL A 10 3.38 -13.43 6.61
CA VAL A 10 2.07 -13.10 6.05
C VAL A 10 2.07 -11.67 5.52
N VAL A 11 1.28 -11.41 4.50
CA VAL A 11 1.06 -10.07 3.94
C VAL A 11 -0.34 -9.60 4.32
N ALA A 12 -0.44 -8.42 4.91
CA ALA A 12 -1.71 -7.78 5.26
C ALA A 12 -1.80 -6.41 4.57
N GLY A 13 -3.00 -6.03 4.11
CA GLY A 13 -3.26 -4.74 3.46
C GLY A 13 -4.20 -4.88 2.27
N SER A 14 -3.93 -4.13 1.21
CA SER A 14 -4.61 -4.24 -0.07
C SER A 14 -3.73 -4.88 -1.13
N ALA A 15 -4.31 -5.22 -2.28
CA ALA A 15 -3.52 -5.71 -3.40
C ALA A 15 -2.56 -4.60 -3.89
N THR A 16 -1.31 -4.97 -4.16
CA THR A 16 -0.32 -3.98 -4.60
C THR A 16 -0.56 -3.53 -6.05
N PHE A 17 0.06 -2.42 -6.44
CA PHE A 17 -0.11 -1.77 -7.74
C PHE A 17 0.07 -2.68 -8.97
N GLY A 18 0.97 -3.68 -8.91
CA GLY A 18 1.21 -4.60 -10.04
C GLY A 18 2.52 -4.45 -10.77
N LYS A 19 3.36 -3.44 -10.47
CA LYS A 19 4.61 -3.21 -11.21
C LYS A 19 5.61 -4.36 -11.08
N ALA A 20 5.75 -5.15 -12.13
CA ALA A 20 6.68 -6.28 -12.21
C ALA A 20 7.67 -6.14 -13.37
N THR A 21 8.05 -4.92 -13.74
CA THR A 21 9.03 -4.66 -14.79
C THR A 21 10.13 -3.70 -14.35
N SER A 22 11.32 -3.85 -14.91
CA SER A 22 12.46 -2.95 -14.67
C SER A 22 12.79 -2.14 -15.91
N GLN A 23 13.27 -0.92 -15.66
CA GLN A 23 13.58 0.07 -16.68
C GLN A 23 15.05 0.48 -16.58
N ILE A 24 15.70 0.61 -17.73
CA ILE A 24 17.05 1.17 -17.82
C ILE A 24 16.99 2.53 -18.50
N VAL A 25 17.91 3.43 -18.12
CA VAL A 25 18.06 4.74 -18.75
C VAL A 25 19.30 4.68 -19.65
N LEU A 26 19.11 4.97 -20.93
CA LEU A 26 20.17 4.93 -21.94
C LEU A 26 20.38 6.32 -22.54
N PRO A 27 21.65 6.76 -22.74
CA PRO A 27 21.95 7.98 -23.46
C PRO A 27 21.65 7.80 -24.95
N LEU A 28 21.05 8.80 -25.61
CA LEU A 28 20.78 8.75 -27.05
C LEU A 28 21.99 9.20 -27.90
N GLN A 29 22.96 9.88 -27.29
CA GLN A 29 24.15 10.38 -27.97
C GLN A 29 25.28 9.35 -27.93
N ARG A 30 25.92 9.11 -29.08
CA ARG A 30 27.07 8.18 -29.22
C ARG A 30 28.38 8.76 -28.65
N SER A 31 28.43 10.07 -28.45
CA SER A 31 29.60 10.81 -27.99
C SER A 31 29.57 10.98 -26.47
N ARG A 32 30.75 10.94 -25.83
CA ARG A 32 30.92 11.21 -24.39
C ARG A 32 30.88 12.70 -24.03
N ALA A 33 30.87 13.59 -25.02
CA ALA A 33 30.60 15.01 -24.80
C ALA A 33 29.14 15.19 -24.36
N GLU A 34 28.92 16.06 -23.37
CA GLU A 34 27.66 16.35 -22.68
C GLU A 34 26.42 15.64 -23.23
N VAL A 35 26.03 14.57 -22.52
CA VAL A 35 24.79 13.85 -22.84
C VAL A 35 23.61 14.61 -22.22
N THR A 36 22.75 15.16 -23.08
CA THR A 36 21.54 15.90 -22.67
C THR A 36 20.25 15.12 -22.92
N GLN A 37 20.32 14.04 -23.71
CA GLN A 37 19.15 13.27 -24.13
C GLN A 37 19.23 11.81 -23.70
N TYR A 38 18.15 11.32 -23.10
CA TYR A 38 18.04 9.97 -22.55
C TYR A 38 16.72 9.32 -22.94
N VAL A 39 16.73 7.99 -23.04
CA VAL A 39 15.52 7.17 -23.19
C VAL A 39 15.40 6.22 -22.01
N LYS A 40 14.18 6.03 -21.51
CA LYS A 40 13.87 5.04 -20.48
C LYS A 40 13.16 3.86 -21.12
N LEU A 41 13.76 2.68 -21.06
CA LEU A 41 13.24 1.48 -21.72
C LEU A 41 12.99 0.37 -20.70
N THR A 42 11.80 -0.23 -20.78
CA THR A 42 11.49 -1.46 -20.06
C THR A 42 12.26 -2.62 -20.71
N THR A 43 13.03 -3.37 -19.92
CA THR A 43 13.92 -4.42 -20.45
C THR A 43 13.76 -5.77 -19.79
N HIS A 44 13.18 -5.82 -18.59
CA HIS A 44 12.99 -7.06 -17.86
C HIS A 44 11.58 -7.12 -17.26
N MET A 45 11.08 -8.35 -17.14
CA MET A 45 9.87 -8.70 -16.40
C MET A 45 10.24 -9.66 -15.28
N TYR A 46 9.62 -9.49 -14.11
CA TYR A 46 9.82 -10.31 -12.93
C TYR A 46 8.70 -11.36 -12.80
N PHE A 47 9.08 -12.55 -12.34
CA PHE A 47 8.20 -13.70 -12.15
C PHE A 47 8.39 -14.25 -10.73
N GLY A 48 7.29 -14.72 -10.13
CA GLY A 48 7.31 -15.46 -8.87
C GLY A 48 7.94 -16.85 -9.03
N LEU A 49 8.07 -17.56 -7.90
CA LEU A 49 8.64 -18.92 -7.92
C LEU A 49 7.76 -19.92 -8.67
N ASP A 50 6.46 -19.63 -8.80
CA ASP A 50 5.48 -20.42 -9.56
C ASP A 50 5.50 -20.13 -11.07
N GLY A 51 6.40 -19.26 -11.53
CA GLY A 51 6.52 -18.87 -12.93
C GLY A 51 5.48 -17.84 -13.40
N ARG A 52 4.60 -17.34 -12.53
CA ARG A 52 3.62 -16.31 -12.87
C ARG A 52 4.18 -14.92 -12.58
N THR A 53 3.87 -13.94 -13.44
CA THR A 53 4.18 -12.54 -13.15
C THR A 53 3.12 -11.89 -12.28
N HIS A 54 3.52 -10.88 -11.50
CA HIS A 54 2.61 -9.99 -10.77
C HIS A 54 2.24 -8.73 -11.58
N GLN A 55 2.74 -8.61 -12.82
CA GLN A 55 2.44 -7.53 -13.74
C GLN A 55 0.93 -7.29 -13.81
N GLY A 56 0.47 -6.05 -13.62
CA GLY A 56 -0.95 -5.68 -13.65
C GLY A 56 -1.76 -6.05 -12.39
N ARG A 57 -1.60 -7.28 -11.89
CA ARG A 57 -2.44 -7.84 -10.81
C ARG A 57 -1.94 -7.53 -9.40
N GLY A 58 -0.62 -7.36 -9.24
CA GLY A 58 0.03 -7.17 -7.96
C GLY A 58 0.15 -8.43 -7.12
N VAL A 59 0.57 -8.20 -5.88
CA VAL A 59 0.64 -9.20 -4.82
C VAL A 59 -0.68 -9.12 -4.07
N ARG A 60 -1.40 -10.25 -3.99
CA ARG A 60 -2.61 -10.35 -3.17
C ARG A 60 -2.21 -10.63 -1.72
N PRO A 61 -2.74 -9.88 -0.74
CA PRO A 61 -2.43 -10.10 0.67
C PRO A 61 -3.07 -11.41 1.16
N ASP A 62 -2.48 -12.00 2.21
CA ASP A 62 -3.06 -13.10 2.97
C ASP A 62 -4.23 -12.64 3.86
N PHE A 63 -4.18 -11.37 4.28
CA PHE A 63 -5.18 -10.67 5.07
C PHE A 63 -5.55 -9.34 4.40
N THR A 64 -6.77 -9.24 3.86
CA THR A 64 -7.28 -7.98 3.32
C THR A 64 -7.65 -7.03 4.44
N LEU A 65 -7.19 -5.78 4.37
CA LEU A 65 -7.52 -4.73 5.34
C LEU A 65 -8.34 -3.62 4.68
N GLY A 66 -9.60 -3.47 5.09
CA GLY A 66 -10.55 -2.53 4.52
C GLY A 66 -10.87 -2.80 3.04
N ASP A 67 -11.66 -1.92 2.44
CA ASP A 67 -12.00 -1.97 1.02
C ASP A 67 -11.34 -0.80 0.29
N SER A 68 -10.14 -1.02 -0.24
CA SER A 68 -9.39 -0.01 -1.02
C SER A 68 -9.13 -0.43 -2.47
N ASP A 69 -9.67 -1.59 -2.88
CA ASP A 69 -9.48 -2.09 -4.25
C ASP A 69 -10.17 -1.20 -5.30
N GLY A 70 -11.20 -0.45 -4.89
CA GLY A 70 -11.94 0.50 -5.72
C GLY A 70 -11.15 1.78 -6.08
N LEU A 71 -10.40 2.34 -5.13
CA LEU A 71 -9.67 3.60 -5.30
C LEU A 71 -8.19 3.41 -5.69
N SER A 72 -7.63 2.23 -5.44
CA SER A 72 -6.21 1.99 -5.70
C SER A 72 -5.94 1.97 -7.20
N GLU A 73 -5.04 2.83 -7.66
CA GLU A 73 -4.46 2.74 -8.99
C GLU A 73 -3.81 1.37 -9.20
N ARG A 74 -4.02 0.78 -10.37
CA ARG A 74 -3.43 -0.51 -10.75
C ARG A 74 -2.75 -0.37 -12.08
N GLU A 75 -1.63 -1.08 -12.25
CA GLU A 75 -0.89 -1.04 -13.50
C GLU A 75 -1.74 -1.52 -14.68
N GLU A 76 -2.67 -2.46 -14.47
CA GLU A 76 -3.60 -2.94 -15.50
C GLU A 76 -4.58 -1.87 -16.02
N ARG A 77 -4.75 -0.75 -15.29
CA ARG A 77 -5.56 0.40 -15.71
C ARG A 77 -4.76 1.43 -16.49
N LEU A 78 -3.43 1.32 -16.52
CA LEU A 78 -2.59 2.23 -17.29
C LEU A 78 -2.68 1.94 -18.78
N LEU A 79 -2.65 3.01 -19.57
CA LEU A 79 -2.53 2.92 -21.02
C LEU A 79 -1.25 2.17 -21.40
N ASN A 80 -1.37 1.18 -22.29
CA ASN A 80 -0.27 0.34 -22.79
C ASN A 80 0.49 -0.42 -21.69
N TYR A 81 -0.19 -0.82 -20.61
CA TYR A 81 0.41 -1.75 -19.67
C TYR A 81 0.76 -3.07 -20.35
N LEU A 82 1.82 -3.73 -19.88
CA LEU A 82 2.22 -5.04 -20.39
C LEU A 82 1.32 -6.12 -19.81
N GLU A 83 0.71 -6.94 -20.67
CA GLU A 83 -0.14 -8.03 -20.24
C GLU A 83 0.65 -9.06 -19.40
N PRO A 84 0.02 -9.66 -18.37
CA PRO A 84 0.67 -10.66 -17.56
C PRO A 84 1.00 -11.92 -18.38
N HIS A 85 2.21 -12.43 -18.21
CA HIS A 85 2.69 -13.66 -18.82
C HIS A 85 3.10 -14.69 -17.76
N SER A 86 3.20 -15.94 -18.17
CA SER A 86 3.77 -17.01 -17.33
C SER A 86 4.91 -17.67 -18.07
N VAL A 87 5.91 -18.12 -17.33
CA VAL A 87 7.07 -18.83 -17.85
C VAL A 87 7.13 -20.21 -17.22
N GLU A 88 7.45 -21.22 -18.03
CA GLU A 88 7.77 -22.54 -17.50
C GLU A 88 9.20 -22.50 -16.95
N ARG A 89 9.32 -22.49 -15.63
CA ARG A 89 10.61 -22.52 -14.96
C ARG A 89 10.55 -23.46 -13.77
N ASN A 90 11.44 -24.45 -13.77
CA ASN A 90 11.65 -25.29 -12.59
C ASN A 90 12.60 -24.55 -11.64
N VAL A 91 12.04 -23.87 -10.64
CA VAL A 91 12.80 -23.23 -9.57
C VAL A 91 12.74 -24.13 -8.34
N SER A 92 13.86 -24.71 -7.96
CA SER A 92 13.96 -25.47 -6.71
C SER A 92 14.04 -24.52 -5.53
N TYR A 93 13.16 -24.67 -4.55
CA TYR A 93 13.17 -23.91 -3.30
C TYR A 93 12.53 -24.71 -2.17
N ASP A 94 12.90 -24.40 -0.92
CA ASP A 94 12.39 -25.07 0.27
C ASP A 94 11.45 -24.12 1.04
N PRO A 95 10.13 -24.20 0.84
CA PRO A 95 9.18 -23.39 1.60
C PRO A 95 9.13 -23.83 3.06
N TRP A 96 8.82 -22.89 3.95
CA TRP A 96 8.47 -23.23 5.33
C TRP A 96 7.19 -24.11 5.38
N PRO A 97 7.01 -24.87 6.48
CA PRO A 97 5.79 -25.64 6.68
C PRO A 97 4.54 -24.77 6.49
N LEU A 98 3.52 -25.34 5.86
CA LEU A 98 2.24 -24.65 5.71
C LEU A 98 1.57 -24.53 7.08
N VAL A 99 1.22 -23.30 7.45
CA VAL A 99 0.42 -22.99 8.64
C VAL A 99 -0.99 -22.62 8.17
N ALA A 100 -2.01 -23.20 8.79
CA ALA A 100 -3.40 -22.87 8.49
C ALA A 100 -3.75 -21.51 9.10
N LEU A 101 -4.15 -20.54 8.26
CA LEU A 101 -4.42 -19.16 8.68
C LEU A 101 -5.92 -18.84 8.78
N ASP A 102 -6.80 -19.83 8.59
CA ASP A 102 -8.24 -19.58 8.43
C ASP A 102 -8.87 -18.99 9.69
N ASP A 103 -8.49 -19.48 10.87
CA ASP A 103 -8.96 -18.92 12.14
C ASP A 103 -8.49 -17.47 12.35
N ALA A 104 -7.22 -17.18 12.05
CA ALA A 104 -6.68 -15.82 12.12
C ALA A 104 -7.38 -14.89 11.11
N ARG A 105 -7.66 -15.36 9.89
CA ARG A 105 -8.40 -14.58 8.87
C ARG A 105 -9.82 -14.28 9.33
N ASN A 106 -10.49 -15.28 9.91
CA ASN A 106 -11.84 -15.11 10.45
C ASN A 106 -11.85 -14.09 11.60
N ALA A 107 -10.89 -14.20 12.54
CA ALA A 107 -10.75 -13.25 13.63
C ALA A 107 -10.50 -11.82 13.13
N SER A 108 -9.63 -11.65 12.12
CA SER A 108 -9.37 -10.34 11.51
C SER A 108 -10.61 -9.73 10.87
N ARG A 109 -11.34 -10.51 10.06
CA ARG A 109 -12.58 -10.07 9.43
C ARG A 109 -13.62 -9.65 10.47
N ASP A 110 -13.77 -10.42 11.55
CA ASP A 110 -14.73 -10.13 12.61
C ASP A 110 -14.35 -8.86 13.40
N ARG A 111 -13.05 -8.58 13.58
CA ARG A 111 -12.57 -7.30 14.18
C ARG A 111 -12.85 -6.12 13.27
N GLN A 112 -12.53 -6.23 11.99
CA GLN A 112 -12.79 -5.18 11.00
C GLN A 112 -14.29 -4.86 10.93
N ALA A 113 -15.16 -5.88 10.89
CA ALA A 113 -16.61 -5.71 10.84
C ALA A 113 -17.22 -5.04 12.09
N ARG A 114 -16.53 -5.06 13.23
CA ARG A 114 -16.97 -4.41 14.49
C ARG A 114 -16.29 -3.06 14.72
N SER A 115 -15.35 -2.69 13.85
CA SER A 115 -14.58 -1.46 14.00
C SER A 115 -15.28 -0.29 13.31
N VAL A 116 -15.67 0.70 14.11
CA VAL A 116 -16.22 1.97 13.60
C VAL A 116 -15.26 2.63 12.61
N GLY A 117 -13.94 2.49 12.81
CA GLY A 117 -12.93 3.05 11.91
C GLY A 117 -12.99 2.43 10.52
N PHE A 118 -13.00 1.09 10.44
CA PHE A 118 -13.08 0.38 9.16
C PHE A 118 -14.43 0.59 8.46
N GLU A 119 -15.54 0.60 9.20
CA GLU A 119 -16.86 0.92 8.68
C GLU A 119 -16.90 2.33 8.06
N THR A 120 -16.50 3.35 8.84
CA THR A 120 -16.51 4.75 8.37
C THR A 120 -15.56 4.97 7.20
N VAL A 121 -14.37 4.36 7.24
CA VAL A 121 -13.40 4.44 6.13
C VAL A 121 -13.96 3.80 4.86
N GLY A 122 -14.66 2.67 4.96
CA GLY A 122 -15.31 2.01 3.82
C GLY A 122 -16.40 2.87 3.18
N ASP A 123 -17.26 3.47 3.99
CA ASP A 123 -18.32 4.37 3.52
C ASP A 123 -17.75 5.59 2.80
N LEU A 124 -16.75 6.24 3.40
CA LEU A 124 -16.09 7.42 2.83
C LEU A 124 -15.31 7.10 1.55
N THR A 125 -14.71 5.91 1.47
CA THR A 125 -14.03 5.41 0.27
C THR A 125 -15.01 5.25 -0.89
N SER A 126 -16.20 4.71 -0.61
CA SER A 126 -17.25 4.57 -1.61
C SER A 126 -17.74 5.93 -2.11
N GLU A 127 -18.01 6.87 -1.20
CA GLU A 127 -18.40 8.25 -1.57
C GLU A 127 -17.31 8.94 -2.39
N LEU A 128 -16.03 8.77 -2.03
CA LEU A 128 -14.91 9.37 -2.74
C LEU A 128 -14.82 8.83 -4.16
N LYS A 129 -15.01 7.52 -4.33
CA LYS A 129 -14.98 6.87 -5.64
C LYS A 129 -16.04 7.44 -6.56
N ASP A 130 -17.29 7.51 -6.10
CA ASP A 130 -18.41 8.04 -6.88
C ASP A 130 -18.13 9.49 -7.30
N ARG A 131 -17.61 10.32 -6.39
CA ARG A 131 -17.25 11.71 -6.71
C ARG A 131 -16.07 11.82 -7.67
N MET A 132 -15.08 10.93 -7.60
CA MET A 132 -13.92 10.96 -8.50
C MET A 132 -14.28 10.63 -9.94
N GLU A 133 -15.27 9.76 -10.16
CA GLU A 133 -15.79 9.45 -11.50
C GLU A 133 -16.44 10.67 -12.17
N ASP A 134 -16.94 11.64 -11.39
CA ASP A 134 -17.54 12.88 -11.89
C ASP A 134 -16.53 14.02 -12.17
N LEU A 135 -15.24 13.85 -11.83
CA LEU A 135 -14.21 14.91 -11.88
C LEU A 135 -13.39 14.97 -13.17
N ASP A 136 -13.81 14.27 -14.24
CA ASP A 136 -13.10 14.29 -15.52
C ASP A 136 -13.01 15.70 -16.13
N GLU A 137 -13.96 16.57 -15.79
CA GLU A 137 -13.96 17.99 -16.16
C GLU A 137 -14.12 18.86 -14.91
N VAL A 138 -13.30 19.91 -14.80
CA VAL A 138 -13.37 20.87 -13.71
C VAL A 138 -13.57 22.26 -14.28
N ASP A 139 -14.49 23.02 -13.68
CA ASP A 139 -14.69 24.42 -14.03
C ASP A 139 -13.42 25.23 -13.73
N LEU A 140 -13.05 26.12 -14.65
CA LEU A 140 -11.92 27.03 -14.50
C LEU A 140 -12.32 28.36 -13.85
N GLU A 141 -13.62 28.61 -13.69
CA GLU A 141 -14.14 29.68 -12.85
C GLU A 141 -13.78 29.38 -11.39
N LEU A 142 -13.17 30.36 -10.74
CA LEU A 142 -12.51 30.15 -9.46
C LEU A 142 -13.49 29.69 -8.37
N HIS A 143 -14.70 30.22 -8.33
CA HIS A 143 -15.69 29.83 -7.31
C HIS A 143 -16.23 28.43 -7.57
N ALA A 144 -16.62 28.12 -8.80
CA ALA A 144 -17.06 26.79 -9.21
C ALA A 144 -15.97 25.71 -8.97
N PHE A 145 -14.70 26.04 -9.21
CA PHE A 145 -13.56 25.18 -8.88
C PHE A 145 -13.51 24.84 -7.38
N PHE A 146 -13.59 25.86 -6.51
CA PHE A 146 -13.55 25.64 -5.07
C PHE A 146 -14.80 24.93 -4.54
N ASP A 147 -15.98 25.21 -5.09
CA ASP A 147 -17.22 24.51 -4.74
C ASP A 147 -17.14 23.03 -5.09
N THR A 148 -16.42 22.69 -6.16
CA THR A 148 -16.16 21.29 -6.57
C THR A 148 -15.14 20.61 -5.65
N LEU A 149 -14.05 21.28 -5.27
CA LEU A 149 -12.99 20.68 -4.45
C LEU A 149 -13.28 20.64 -2.95
N HIS A 150 -14.03 21.60 -2.42
CA HIS A 150 -14.27 21.72 -0.98
C HIS A 150 -14.91 20.44 -0.37
N PRO A 151 -15.94 19.82 -0.98
CA PRO A 151 -16.48 18.54 -0.51
C PRO A 151 -15.43 17.42 -0.45
N LEU A 152 -14.50 17.36 -1.41
CA LEU A 152 -13.42 16.36 -1.43
C LEU A 152 -12.44 16.57 -0.27
N GLN A 153 -12.10 17.82 0.04
CA GLN A 153 -11.27 18.16 1.20
C GLN A 153 -11.95 17.77 2.51
N VAL A 154 -13.24 18.06 2.65
CA VAL A 154 -14.03 17.66 3.82
C VAL A 154 -14.06 16.13 3.96
N LEU A 155 -14.22 15.42 2.83
CA LEU A 155 -14.22 13.97 2.81
C LEU A 155 -12.87 13.38 3.21
N ALA A 156 -11.77 13.94 2.69
CA ALA A 156 -10.41 13.53 3.04
C ALA A 156 -10.11 13.72 4.54
N GLU A 157 -10.59 14.81 5.14
CA GLU A 157 -10.39 15.06 6.57
C GLU A 157 -11.22 14.11 7.44
N LYS A 158 -12.46 13.80 7.03
CA LYS A 158 -13.28 12.76 7.67
C LYS A 158 -12.58 11.40 7.57
N TYR A 159 -12.04 11.07 6.40
CA TYR A 159 -11.30 9.82 6.19
C TYR A 159 -10.10 9.75 7.13
N ARG A 160 -9.30 10.81 7.19
CA ARG A 160 -8.12 10.90 8.07
C ARG A 160 -8.54 10.67 9.53
N THR A 161 -9.60 11.33 9.99
CA THR A 161 -10.09 11.19 11.36
C THR A 161 -10.59 9.78 11.67
N ALA A 162 -11.18 9.09 10.69
CA ALA A 162 -11.66 7.72 10.85
C ALA A 162 -10.51 6.69 10.82
N ALA A 163 -9.50 6.91 9.96
CA ALA A 163 -8.35 6.03 9.78
C ALA A 163 -7.29 6.17 10.88
N TYR A 164 -7.19 7.33 11.52
CA TYR A 164 -6.26 7.60 12.61
C TYR A 164 -7.02 7.87 13.91
N ARG A 165 -7.21 6.82 14.71
CA ARG A 165 -7.93 6.84 15.98
C ARG A 165 -7.17 6.07 17.05
N SER A 166 -6.76 6.76 18.13
CA SER A 166 -6.08 6.13 19.26
C SER A 166 -6.98 5.10 19.97
N GLN A 167 -6.44 3.90 20.21
CA GLN A 167 -7.11 2.83 20.95
C GLN A 167 -6.23 2.17 22.04
N GLU A 168 -5.05 2.74 22.34
CA GLU A 168 -4.09 2.25 23.35
C GLU A 168 -3.80 0.73 23.34
N VAL A 169 -3.82 0.10 22.17
CA VAL A 169 -3.64 -1.37 22.04
C VAL A 169 -2.17 -1.80 22.14
N TYR A 170 -1.27 -0.97 21.64
CA TYR A 170 0.17 -1.22 21.64
C TYR A 170 0.92 0.10 21.85
N ARG A 171 2.22 -0.01 22.16
CA ARG A 171 3.07 1.17 22.39
C ARG A 171 4.14 1.29 21.32
N VAL A 172 4.12 2.41 20.61
CA VAL A 172 5.18 2.78 19.66
C VAL A 172 6.42 3.25 20.42
N ARG A 173 7.58 2.67 20.10
CA ARG A 173 8.87 3.01 20.71
C ARG A 173 9.92 3.21 19.64
N ASN A 174 10.81 4.17 19.86
CA ASN A 174 11.98 4.35 19.02
C ASN A 174 13.01 3.25 19.26
N HIS A 175 13.61 2.77 18.18
CA HIS A 175 14.80 1.94 18.23
C HIS A 175 16.05 2.81 18.46
N ALA A 176 17.18 2.18 18.78
CA ALA A 176 18.39 2.89 19.22
C ALA A 176 18.93 3.92 18.21
N HIS A 177 18.75 3.69 16.91
CA HIS A 177 19.17 4.64 15.88
C HIS A 177 18.27 5.88 15.85
N GLU A 178 16.96 5.70 15.91
CA GLU A 178 16.00 6.82 15.92
C GLU A 178 16.13 7.69 17.17
N GLN A 179 16.40 7.09 18.34
CA GLN A 179 16.66 7.83 19.58
C GLN A 179 17.86 8.78 19.47
N ARG A 180 18.89 8.40 18.70
CA ARG A 180 20.04 9.28 18.44
C ARG A 180 19.68 10.43 17.50
N ILE A 181 18.80 10.19 16.54
CA ILE A 181 18.36 11.19 15.56
C ILE A 181 17.49 12.26 16.22
N GLU A 182 16.52 11.87 17.05
CA GLU A 182 15.62 12.82 17.73
C GLU A 182 16.33 13.68 18.78
N SER A 183 17.50 13.24 19.28
CA SER A 183 18.32 14.04 20.20
C SER A 183 19.19 15.10 19.50
N MET A 184 19.28 15.09 18.16
CA MET A 184 20.17 16.00 17.42
C MET A 184 19.63 17.44 17.37
N ASP A 185 18.33 17.61 17.16
CA ASP A 185 17.67 18.92 17.10
C ASP A 185 16.17 18.81 17.39
N ASP A 186 15.55 19.94 17.71
CA ASP A 186 14.13 20.01 18.11
C ASP A 186 13.18 19.68 16.96
N HIS A 187 13.52 20.07 15.73
CA HIS A 187 12.69 19.79 14.55
C HIS A 187 12.57 18.29 14.28
N ARG A 188 13.68 17.55 14.39
CA ARG A 188 13.66 16.07 14.28
C ARG A 188 12.83 15.42 15.38
N ARG A 189 12.86 15.95 16.60
CA ARG A 189 12.08 15.43 17.73
C ARG A 189 10.58 15.63 17.51
N GLU A 190 10.19 16.78 16.97
CA GLU A 190 8.80 17.07 16.60
C GLU A 190 8.31 16.11 15.52
N LEU A 191 9.05 15.98 14.41
CA LEU A 191 8.77 15.04 13.31
C LEU A 191 8.67 13.58 13.78
N ASN A 192 9.56 13.16 14.69
CA ASN A 192 9.49 11.83 15.27
C ASN A 192 8.25 11.65 16.15
N THR A 193 7.92 12.66 16.96
CA THR A 193 6.73 12.62 17.82
C THR A 193 5.45 12.49 17.00
N GLU A 194 5.32 13.26 15.92
CA GLU A 194 4.21 13.16 14.98
C GLU A 194 4.13 11.77 14.35
N ARG A 195 5.24 11.24 13.81
CA ARG A 195 5.29 9.89 13.22
C ARG A 195 4.84 8.82 14.21
N ARG A 196 5.27 8.90 15.47
CA ARG A 196 4.85 7.94 16.50
C ARG A 196 3.36 8.04 16.79
N SER A 197 2.79 9.25 16.80
CA SER A 197 1.35 9.46 16.98
C SER A 197 0.57 8.84 15.82
N VAL A 198 0.98 9.12 14.59
CA VAL A 198 0.37 8.56 13.37
C VAL A 198 0.38 7.04 13.42
N ILE A 199 1.53 6.42 13.74
CA ILE A 199 1.62 4.97 13.85
C ILE A 199 0.66 4.45 14.93
N ALA A 200 0.67 5.05 16.13
CA ALA A 200 -0.15 4.58 17.26
C ALA A 200 -1.67 4.67 17.02
N GLU A 201 -2.09 5.56 16.13
CA GLU A 201 -3.49 5.85 15.83
C GLU A 201 -3.99 5.12 14.57
N ASP A 202 -3.10 4.61 13.73
CA ASP A 202 -3.46 3.98 12.45
C ASP A 202 -4.21 2.64 12.65
N ILE A 203 -5.45 2.57 12.16
CA ILE A 203 -6.32 1.39 12.27
C ILE A 203 -5.78 0.16 11.50
N TYR A 204 -5.02 0.37 10.42
CA TYR A 204 -4.44 -0.70 9.61
C TYR A 204 -3.22 -1.29 10.30
N ILE A 205 -2.38 -0.45 10.91
CA ILE A 205 -1.25 -0.92 11.72
C ILE A 205 -1.77 -1.65 12.96
N GLN A 206 -2.83 -1.14 13.58
CA GLN A 206 -3.49 -1.81 14.70
C GLN A 206 -4.00 -3.20 14.31
N GLU A 207 -4.74 -3.32 13.20
CA GLU A 207 -5.23 -4.63 12.76
C GLU A 207 -4.08 -5.57 12.38
N SER A 208 -3.01 -5.04 11.77
CA SER A 208 -1.79 -5.79 11.48
C SER A 208 -1.12 -6.33 12.75
N TYR A 209 -1.13 -5.57 13.84
CA TYR A 209 -0.64 -6.01 15.15
C TYR A 209 -1.48 -7.18 15.70
N PHE A 210 -2.81 -7.12 15.59
CA PHE A 210 -3.67 -8.22 16.00
C PHE A 210 -3.45 -9.48 15.15
N ILE A 211 -3.35 -9.32 13.83
CA ILE A 211 -3.05 -10.43 12.92
C ILE A 211 -1.73 -11.10 13.30
N LEU A 212 -0.70 -10.32 13.61
CA LEU A 212 0.59 -10.86 14.04
C LEU A 212 0.45 -11.69 15.32
N ASN A 213 -0.30 -11.21 16.31
CA ASN A 213 -0.56 -11.95 17.55
C ASN A 213 -1.33 -13.24 17.31
N ASP A 214 -2.37 -13.20 16.46
CA ASP A 214 -3.12 -14.39 16.08
C ASP A 214 -2.21 -15.42 15.41
N CYS A 215 -1.34 -14.98 14.49
CA CYS A 215 -0.39 -15.86 13.79
C CYS A 215 0.67 -16.45 14.72
N MET A 216 1.10 -15.74 15.78
CA MET A 216 2.05 -16.25 16.77
C MET A 216 1.42 -17.27 17.74
N ALA A 217 0.09 -17.33 17.80
CA ALA A 217 -0.65 -18.25 18.65
C ALA A 217 -0.98 -19.60 17.97
N LEU A 218 -0.69 -19.73 16.67
CA LEU A 218 -0.84 -20.95 15.86
C LEU A 218 0.36 -21.91 16.05
#